data_AF-A0A0D6LXA5-F1
#
_entry.id   AF-A0A0D6LXA5-F1
#
_cell.length_a   1.000
_cell.length_b   1.000
_cell.length_c   1.000
_cell.angle_alpha   90.00
_cell.angle_beta   90.00
_cell.angle_gamma   90.00
#
_symmetry.space_group_name_H-M   'P 1'
#
loop_
_entity.id
_entity.type
_entity.pdbx_description
1 polymer ?
#
loop_
_entity_poly.entity_id
_entity_poly.type
_entity_poly.pdbx_seq_one_letter_code
_entity_poly.pdbx_strand_id
1 'polypeptide(L)'
;MLPECRNEAITFQRNRLRNAMSRVYDVLNDASVDRVQSRDRREWSGEVIWTPGHTPDSLVLWYAYDQRLFIGDLFYRYADIMLSYEYTNIKDYEASLRKVISFVMKQREPKKLRYSSAKSDADNECLPAFKHFHRFILSVLAGTHIGFPLRIDEAEGWRFETRDKAMRVIIGRDIVKRLNQAREKAQQYR
;
A
#
# COMPACT_ATOMS: atom_id res chain seq x y z
N MET A 1 33.78 15.77 -9.81
CA MET A 1 33.15 14.46 -9.50
C MET A 1 32.24 14.10 -10.65
N LEU A 2 32.54 13.01 -11.35
CA LEU A 2 32.05 12.72 -12.69
C LEU A 2 30.60 12.16 -12.71
N PRO A 3 29.80 12.45 -13.75
CA PRO A 3 28.39 12.01 -13.87
C PRO A 3 28.20 10.49 -14.08
N GLU A 4 29.25 9.79 -14.51
CA GLU A 4 29.18 8.40 -14.98
C GLU A 4 28.92 7.39 -13.85
N CYS A 5 29.44 7.63 -12.64
CA CYS A 5 29.20 6.73 -11.49
C CYS A 5 27.73 6.68 -11.02
N ARG A 6 26.91 7.70 -11.35
CA ARG A 6 25.48 7.71 -10.98
C ARG A 6 24.64 6.81 -11.90
N ASN A 7 24.99 6.71 -13.18
CA ASN A 7 24.22 5.90 -14.14
C ASN A 7 24.46 4.39 -13.97
N GLU A 8 25.68 4.00 -13.58
CA GLU A 8 25.99 2.59 -13.30
C GLU A 8 25.30 2.09 -12.03
N ALA A 9 25.25 2.91 -10.97
CA ALA A 9 24.56 2.55 -9.72
C ALA A 9 23.05 2.36 -9.91
N ILE A 10 22.41 3.21 -10.73
CA ILE A 10 20.97 3.11 -11.04
C ILE A 10 20.68 1.89 -11.92
N THR A 11 21.54 1.60 -12.90
CA THR A 11 21.40 0.43 -13.78
C THR A 11 21.62 -0.87 -13.02
N PHE A 12 22.56 -0.88 -12.08
CA PHE A 12 22.84 -2.00 -11.20
C PHE A 12 21.69 -2.28 -10.22
N GLN A 13 21.11 -1.23 -9.61
CA GLN A 13 19.92 -1.38 -8.76
C GLN A 13 18.70 -1.86 -9.54
N ARG A 14 18.48 -1.35 -10.76
CA ARG A 14 17.39 -1.80 -11.65
C ARG A 14 17.52 -3.27 -12.02
N ASN A 15 18.72 -3.73 -12.38
CA ASN A 15 18.96 -5.13 -12.73
C ASN A 15 18.84 -6.08 -11.52
N ARG A 16 19.22 -5.63 -10.32
CA ARG A 16 18.99 -6.38 -9.08
C ARG A 16 17.51 -6.47 -8.73
N LEU A 17 16.75 -5.39 -8.86
CA LEU A 17 15.29 -5.39 -8.65
C LEU A 17 14.60 -6.31 -9.67
N ARG A 18 15.01 -6.30 -10.94
CA ARG A 18 14.44 -7.18 -11.97
C ARG A 18 14.66 -8.66 -11.68
N ASN A 19 15.88 -9.04 -11.27
CA ASN A 19 16.21 -10.43 -10.91
C ASN A 19 15.58 -10.87 -9.58
N ALA A 20 15.42 -9.95 -8.62
CA ALA A 20 14.69 -10.23 -7.37
C ALA A 20 13.19 -10.44 -7.65
N MET A 21 12.59 -9.59 -8.48
CA MET A 21 11.18 -9.72 -8.88
C MET A 21 10.90 -11.04 -9.61
N SER A 22 11.79 -11.48 -10.51
CA SER A 22 11.66 -12.78 -11.19
C SER A 22 11.60 -13.97 -10.23
N ARG A 23 12.31 -13.91 -9.09
CA ARG A 23 12.33 -14.99 -8.09
C ARG A 23 11.18 -14.89 -7.09
N VAL A 24 10.65 -13.69 -6.88
CA VAL A 24 9.44 -13.50 -6.09
C VAL A 24 8.24 -14.12 -6.82
N TYR A 25 8.13 -13.99 -8.15
CA TYR A 25 7.07 -14.64 -8.93
C TYR A 25 6.99 -16.17 -8.77
N ASP A 26 8.11 -16.85 -8.54
CA ASP A 26 8.13 -18.31 -8.31
C ASP A 26 7.66 -18.73 -6.90
N VAL A 27 7.63 -17.79 -5.93
CA VAL A 27 7.30 -18.05 -4.52
C VAL A 27 5.84 -17.66 -4.17
N LEU A 28 5.20 -16.80 -4.95
CA LEU A 28 3.90 -16.18 -4.63
C LEU A 28 2.64 -17.08 -4.72
N ASN A 29 2.79 -18.39 -4.91
CA ASN A 29 1.64 -19.30 -4.96
C ASN A 29 1.15 -19.77 -3.59
N ASP A 30 1.78 -19.36 -2.48
CA ASP A 30 1.38 -19.77 -1.13
C ASP A 30 1.12 -18.57 -0.21
N ALA A 31 0.06 -18.64 0.60
CA ALA A 31 -0.57 -17.50 1.28
C ALA A 31 0.13 -17.03 2.58
N SER A 32 1.44 -17.26 2.73
CA SER A 32 2.21 -16.96 3.94
C SER A 32 3.23 -15.82 3.76
N VAL A 33 3.68 -15.24 4.89
CA VAL A 33 4.85 -14.35 4.91
C VAL A 33 6.08 -15.22 4.75
N ASP A 34 6.55 -15.36 3.51
CA ASP A 34 7.65 -16.26 3.20
C ASP A 34 8.99 -15.51 3.24
N ARG A 35 9.97 -16.12 3.92
CA ARG A 35 11.36 -15.68 3.87
C ARG A 35 11.99 -16.22 2.60
N VAL A 36 12.35 -15.32 1.69
CA VAL A 36 13.12 -15.68 0.50
C VAL A 36 14.58 -15.86 0.93
N GLN A 37 15.09 -17.10 0.88
CA GLN A 37 16.52 -17.43 1.07
C GLN A 37 17.11 -17.96 -0.24
N SER A 38 18.28 -17.46 -0.63
CA SER A 38 19.07 -17.85 -1.81
C SER A 38 20.47 -18.33 -1.43
N ARG A 39 20.99 -19.35 -2.11
CA ARG A 39 22.27 -20.04 -1.82
C ARG A 39 23.57 -19.22 -2.07
N ASP A 40 23.52 -17.90 -2.26
CA ASP A 40 24.69 -17.09 -2.63
C ASP A 40 24.88 -15.91 -1.65
N ARG A 41 26.09 -15.75 -1.06
CA ARG A 41 26.42 -14.91 0.11
C ARG A 41 26.39 -13.37 -0.13
N ARG A 42 25.56 -12.88 -1.05
CA ARG A 42 25.25 -11.46 -1.29
C ARG A 42 23.73 -11.27 -1.40
N GLU A 43 23.05 -11.81 -0.40
CA GLU A 43 21.64 -12.22 -0.40
C GLU A 43 20.68 -11.09 0.00
N TRP A 44 19.58 -10.93 -0.75
CA TRP A 44 18.45 -10.08 -0.34
C TRP A 44 17.66 -10.83 0.74
N SER A 45 17.81 -10.45 2.00
CA SER A 45 16.99 -10.96 3.10
C SER A 45 15.74 -10.08 3.24
N GLY A 46 14.77 -10.28 2.35
CA GLY A 46 13.51 -9.56 2.39
C GLY A 46 12.32 -10.45 2.72
N GLU A 47 11.36 -9.89 3.46
CA GLU A 47 10.09 -10.56 3.75
C GLU A 47 9.03 -10.04 2.77
N VAL A 48 8.18 -10.94 2.29
CA VAL A 48 7.05 -10.60 1.42
C VAL A 48 5.78 -10.61 2.25
N ILE A 49 4.98 -9.54 2.14
CA ILE A 49 3.71 -9.40 2.85
C ILE A 49 2.62 -9.32 1.78
N TRP A 50 1.80 -10.38 1.66
CA TRP A 50 0.59 -10.33 0.83
C TRP A 50 -0.42 -9.32 1.39
N THR A 51 -0.81 -8.37 0.56
CA THR A 51 -1.65 -7.21 0.88
C THR A 51 -2.75 -7.01 -0.16
N PRO A 52 -3.70 -7.96 -0.30
CA PRO A 52 -4.79 -7.84 -1.25
C PRO A 52 -5.67 -6.62 -0.94
N GLY A 53 -6.31 -6.07 -1.97
CA GLY A 53 -7.37 -5.08 -1.80
C GLY A 53 -7.37 -4.01 -2.86
N HIS A 54 -6.21 -3.41 -3.16
CA HIS A 54 -6.07 -2.54 -4.34
C HIS A 54 -6.18 -3.39 -5.61
N THR A 55 -5.33 -4.41 -5.69
CA THR A 55 -5.46 -5.59 -6.54
C THR A 55 -5.43 -6.87 -5.66
N PRO A 56 -5.92 -8.03 -6.13
CA PRO A 56 -5.88 -9.28 -5.37
C PRO A 56 -4.47 -9.80 -5.10
N ASP A 57 -3.53 -9.46 -5.98
CA ASP A 57 -2.12 -9.89 -5.98
C ASP A 57 -1.16 -8.81 -5.44
N SER A 58 -1.68 -7.73 -4.85
CA SER A 58 -0.88 -6.66 -4.27
C SER A 58 0.03 -7.18 -3.14
N LEU A 59 1.27 -6.70 -3.11
CA LEU A 59 2.32 -7.13 -2.19
C LEU A 59 3.07 -5.94 -1.60
N VAL A 60 3.59 -6.13 -0.38
CA VAL A 60 4.57 -5.25 0.25
C VAL A 60 5.87 -6.02 0.48
N LEU A 61 6.99 -5.42 0.12
CA LEU A 61 8.31 -6.01 0.33
C LEU A 61 9.02 -5.32 1.50
N TRP A 62 9.51 -6.09 2.45
CA TRP A 62 10.37 -5.61 3.52
C TRP A 62 11.83 -5.79 3.16
N TYR A 63 12.62 -4.73 3.21
CA TYR A 63 14.06 -4.78 3.02
C TYR A 63 14.77 -4.44 4.34
N ALA A 64 15.14 -5.50 5.08
CA ALA A 64 15.65 -5.39 6.45
C ALA A 64 16.92 -4.55 6.57
N TYR A 65 17.82 -4.63 5.60
CA TYR A 65 19.11 -3.92 5.61
C TYR A 65 18.92 -2.40 5.68
N ASP A 66 17.91 -1.86 5.01
CA ASP A 66 17.63 -0.42 4.93
C ASP A 66 16.43 0.01 5.79
N GLN A 67 15.90 -0.92 6.59
CA GLN A 67 14.67 -0.74 7.37
C GLN A 67 13.51 -0.14 6.57
N ARG A 68 13.36 -0.58 5.31
CA ARG A 68 12.45 0.03 4.33
C ARG A 68 11.39 -0.94 3.80
N LEU A 69 10.14 -0.47 3.73
CA LEU A 69 9.03 -1.15 3.07
C LEU A 69 8.82 -0.61 1.65
N PHE A 70 8.67 -1.48 0.66
CA PHE A 70 8.19 -1.10 -0.67
C PHE A 70 6.72 -1.48 -0.77
N ILE A 71 5.83 -0.49 -0.86
CA ILE A 71 4.40 -0.68 -0.61
C ILE A 71 3.50 -0.61 -1.86
N GLY A 72 4.09 -0.40 -3.05
CA GLY A 72 3.33 -0.27 -4.29
C GLY A 72 2.27 0.82 -4.23
N ASP A 73 1.03 0.46 -4.59
CA ASP A 73 -0.16 1.33 -4.58
C ASP A 73 -0.95 1.35 -3.25
N LEU A 74 -0.44 0.70 -2.19
CA LEU A 74 -1.16 0.58 -0.91
C LEU A 74 -1.37 1.94 -0.22
N PHE A 75 -0.45 2.89 -0.39
CA PHE A 75 -0.56 4.21 0.20
C PHE A 75 0.27 5.25 -0.56
N TYR A 76 -0.30 6.44 -0.71
CA TYR A 76 0.35 7.61 -1.24
C TYR A 76 0.13 8.82 -0.33
N ARG A 77 1.16 9.64 -0.16
CA ARG A 77 0.96 11.03 0.25
C ARG A 77 0.82 11.89 -0.99
N TYR A 78 -0.11 12.83 -0.94
CA TYR A 78 -0.27 13.84 -1.99
C TYR A 78 -0.54 13.28 -3.39
N ALA A 79 -1.06 12.05 -3.52
CA ALA A 79 -1.58 11.51 -4.77
C ALA A 79 -2.88 10.75 -4.52
N ASP A 80 -3.68 10.56 -5.57
CA ASP A 80 -4.92 9.79 -5.48
C ASP A 80 -4.60 8.28 -5.47
N ILE A 81 -5.22 7.58 -4.53
CA ILE A 81 -5.29 6.11 -4.51
C ILE A 81 -6.62 5.72 -5.14
N MET A 82 -6.55 5.04 -6.28
CA MET A 82 -7.72 4.60 -7.04
C MET A 82 -8.22 3.25 -6.52
N LEU A 83 -9.37 3.25 -5.87
CA LEU A 83 -10.08 2.05 -5.39
C LEU A 83 -11.39 1.89 -6.18
N SER A 84 -11.26 1.88 -7.50
CA SER A 84 -12.36 1.84 -8.46
C SER A 84 -12.28 0.66 -9.43
N TYR A 85 -11.25 -0.18 -9.33
CA TYR A 85 -11.09 -1.33 -10.21
C TYR A 85 -12.08 -2.44 -9.84
N GLU A 86 -12.46 -3.25 -10.83
CA GLU A 86 -13.41 -4.36 -10.65
C GLU A 86 -12.98 -5.33 -9.54
N TYR A 87 -11.67 -5.62 -9.49
CA TYR A 87 -11.06 -6.52 -8.53
C TYR A 87 -10.68 -5.86 -7.19
N THR A 88 -10.99 -4.58 -7.00
CA THR A 88 -10.74 -3.90 -5.72
C THR A 88 -11.68 -4.44 -4.64
N ASN A 89 -11.10 -4.87 -3.52
CA ASN A 89 -11.85 -5.30 -2.33
C ASN A 89 -11.50 -4.43 -1.13
N ILE A 90 -12.46 -3.61 -0.69
CA ILE A 90 -12.25 -2.63 0.37
C ILE A 90 -12.01 -3.25 1.75
N LYS A 91 -12.58 -4.45 2.00
CA LYS A 91 -12.39 -5.18 3.26
C LYS A 91 -10.98 -5.73 3.33
N ASP A 92 -10.51 -6.33 2.24
CA ASP A 92 -9.15 -6.85 2.16
C ASP A 92 -8.13 -5.71 2.20
N TYR A 93 -8.43 -4.58 1.56
CA TYR A 93 -7.61 -3.37 1.59
C TYR A 93 -7.42 -2.84 3.03
N GLU A 94 -8.49 -2.74 3.83
CA GLU A 94 -8.39 -2.37 5.25
C GLU A 94 -7.57 -3.39 6.05
N ALA A 95 -7.81 -4.68 5.84
CA ALA A 95 -7.09 -5.74 6.52
C ALA A 95 -5.57 -5.71 6.19
N SER A 96 -5.23 -5.40 4.94
CA SER A 96 -3.87 -5.22 4.45
C SER A 96 -3.17 -4.03 5.11
N LEU A 97 -3.86 -2.88 5.22
CA LEU A 97 -3.34 -1.72 5.97
C LEU A 97 -3.06 -2.08 7.43
N ARG A 98 -4.00 -2.76 8.09
CA ARG A 98 -3.84 -3.23 9.48
C ARG A 98 -2.66 -4.20 9.60
N LYS A 99 -2.48 -5.12 8.64
CA LYS A 99 -1.38 -6.09 8.60
C LYS A 99 -0.03 -5.38 8.50
N VAL A 100 0.12 -4.40 7.62
CA VAL A 100 1.35 -3.61 7.45
C VAL A 100 1.63 -2.74 8.68
N ILE A 101 0.62 -2.08 9.24
CA ILE A 101 0.79 -1.31 10.50
C ILE A 101 1.23 -2.22 11.64
N SER A 102 0.62 -3.40 11.75
CA SER A 102 1.01 -4.40 12.76
C SER A 102 2.44 -4.87 12.57
N PHE A 103 2.88 -5.07 11.32
CA PHE A 103 4.27 -5.40 11.00
C PHE A 103 5.23 -4.29 11.45
N VAL A 104 4.95 -3.03 11.10
CA VAL A 104 5.77 -1.87 11.47
C VAL A 104 5.89 -1.75 13.00
N MET A 105 4.76 -1.87 13.70
CA MET A 105 4.72 -1.73 15.17
C MET A 105 5.45 -2.85 15.92
N LYS A 106 5.66 -4.02 15.31
CA LYS A 106 6.40 -5.15 15.88
C LYS A 106 7.92 -5.04 15.72
N GLN A 107 8.40 -4.09 14.92
CA GLN A 107 9.84 -3.89 14.73
C GLN A 107 10.51 -3.31 15.98
N ARG A 108 11.83 -3.52 16.11
CA ARG A 108 12.61 -3.02 17.25
C ARG A 108 12.55 -1.50 17.39
N GLU A 109 12.58 -0.77 16.27
CA GLU A 109 12.55 0.69 16.24
C GLU A 109 11.48 1.22 15.25
N PRO A 110 10.17 1.09 15.56
CA PRO A 110 9.07 1.37 14.62
C PRO A 110 9.07 2.79 14.03
N LYS A 111 9.60 3.77 14.78
CA LYS A 111 9.67 5.18 14.37
C LYS A 111 10.79 5.45 13.34
N LYS A 112 11.75 4.55 13.18
CA LYS A 112 12.85 4.69 12.21
C LYS A 112 12.55 4.06 10.85
N LEU A 113 11.51 3.21 10.79
CA LEU A 113 11.12 2.54 9.56
C LEU A 113 10.67 3.53 8.48
N ARG A 114 11.11 3.24 7.26
CA ARG A 114 10.80 4.01 6.06
C ARG A 114 9.94 3.22 5.07
N TYR A 115 9.26 3.91 4.17
CA TYR A 115 8.56 3.30 3.05
C TYR A 115 8.84 4.02 1.73
N SER A 116 8.73 3.26 0.65
CA SER A 116 8.66 3.78 -0.72
C SER A 116 7.42 3.25 -1.41
N SER A 117 6.65 4.13 -2.05
CA SER A 117 5.48 3.78 -2.85
C SER A 117 5.83 3.72 -4.34
N ALA A 118 4.89 3.29 -5.19
CA ALA A 118 5.12 3.27 -6.63
C ALA A 118 5.10 4.66 -7.31
N LYS A 119 4.76 5.73 -6.56
CA LYS A 119 4.71 7.11 -7.06
C LYS A 119 5.80 7.97 -6.41
N SER A 120 5.45 9.16 -5.93
CA SER A 120 6.37 10.20 -5.48
C SER A 120 6.95 10.00 -4.08
N ASP A 121 6.46 9.01 -3.32
CA ASP A 121 6.95 8.77 -1.97
C ASP A 121 8.17 7.85 -2.01
N ALA A 122 9.35 8.45 -1.99
CA ALA A 122 10.61 7.74 -1.81
C ALA A 122 11.13 7.97 -0.39
N ASP A 123 11.35 6.89 0.36
CA ASP A 123 12.01 6.92 1.66
C ASP A 123 11.34 7.76 2.76
N ASN A 124 10.01 7.73 2.81
CA ASN A 124 9.22 8.46 3.79
C ASN A 124 9.06 7.69 5.11
N GLU A 125 8.83 8.39 6.21
CA GLU A 125 8.53 7.79 7.52
C GLU A 125 7.22 6.97 7.50
N CYS A 126 7.27 5.71 7.94
CA CYS A 126 6.07 4.88 8.09
C CYS A 126 5.11 5.45 9.14
N LEU A 127 5.64 5.89 10.28
CA LEU A 127 4.87 6.44 11.39
C LEU A 127 5.13 7.95 11.53
N PRO A 128 4.09 8.79 11.78
CA PRO A 128 2.70 8.40 12.05
C PRO A 128 1.83 8.19 10.79
N ALA A 129 2.40 8.33 9.59
CA ALA A 129 1.67 8.39 8.32
C ALA A 129 0.69 7.22 8.13
N PHE A 130 1.12 5.97 8.30
CA PHE A 130 0.25 4.80 8.14
C PHE A 130 -0.91 4.77 9.14
N LYS A 131 -0.69 5.18 10.39
CA LYS A 131 -1.76 5.25 11.40
C LYS A 131 -2.79 6.32 11.05
N HIS A 132 -2.34 7.48 10.59
CA HIS A 132 -3.22 8.54 10.14
C HIS A 132 -4.04 8.09 8.92
N PHE A 133 -3.39 7.38 7.98
CA PHE A 133 -4.08 6.87 6.80
C PHE A 133 -5.11 5.80 7.13
N HIS A 134 -4.78 4.85 8.01
CA HIS A 134 -5.76 3.84 8.46
C HIS A 134 -6.94 4.48 9.17
N ARG A 135 -6.72 5.48 10.03
CA ARG A 135 -7.82 6.24 10.65
C ARG A 135 -8.69 6.96 9.62
N PHE A 136 -8.08 7.54 8.59
CA PHE A 136 -8.78 8.17 7.48
C PHE A 136 -9.63 7.15 6.68
N ILE A 137 -9.08 5.96 6.37
CA ILE A 137 -9.86 4.90 5.73
C ILE A 137 -11.03 4.47 6.62
N LEU A 138 -10.81 4.28 7.92
CA LEU A 138 -11.89 3.92 8.84
C LEU A 138 -13.00 4.98 8.91
N SER A 139 -12.69 6.27 8.87
CA SER A 139 -13.72 7.33 8.82
C SER A 139 -14.49 7.31 7.50
N VAL A 140 -13.81 7.05 6.39
CA VAL A 140 -14.46 6.86 5.08
C VAL A 140 -15.40 5.65 5.12
N LEU A 141 -14.97 4.51 5.66
CA LEU A 141 -15.80 3.29 5.75
C LEU A 141 -16.98 3.46 6.70
N ALA A 142 -16.79 4.13 7.85
CA ALA A 142 -17.85 4.43 8.80
C ALA A 142 -18.87 5.46 8.28
N GLY A 143 -18.56 6.17 7.19
CA GLY A 143 -19.42 7.22 6.64
C GLY A 143 -19.36 8.53 7.42
N THR A 144 -18.35 8.72 8.26
CA THR A 144 -18.12 9.97 9.01
C THR A 144 -17.24 10.95 8.24
N HIS A 145 -16.55 10.48 7.20
CA HIS A 145 -15.77 11.33 6.30
C HIS A 145 -16.60 11.69 5.06
N ILE A 146 -16.76 12.97 4.80
CA ILE A 146 -17.52 13.46 3.64
C ILE A 146 -16.68 13.29 2.39
N GLY A 147 -17.28 12.65 1.37
CA GLY A 147 -16.70 12.54 0.03
C GLY A 147 -17.52 13.32 -0.98
N PHE A 148 -16.89 13.66 -2.10
CA PHE A 148 -17.52 14.39 -3.20
C PHE A 148 -17.62 13.48 -4.42
N PRO A 149 -18.75 13.49 -5.15
CA PRO A 149 -18.87 12.74 -6.38
C PRO A 149 -17.80 13.22 -7.37
N LEU A 150 -17.15 12.28 -8.04
CA LEU A 150 -16.11 12.54 -9.02
C LEU A 150 -16.29 11.61 -10.20
N ARG A 151 -16.14 12.17 -11.40
CA ARG A 151 -16.10 11.42 -12.65
C ARG A 151 -14.72 11.66 -13.26
N ILE A 152 -13.90 10.60 -13.33
CA ILE A 152 -12.61 10.62 -14.01
C ILE A 152 -12.73 9.64 -15.18
N ASP A 153 -12.73 10.16 -16.40
CA ASP A 153 -12.85 9.37 -17.63
C ASP A 153 -14.08 8.42 -17.58
N GLU A 154 -13.84 7.10 -17.70
CA GLU A 154 -14.84 6.04 -17.63
C GLU A 154 -15.20 5.61 -16.19
N ALA A 155 -14.43 6.06 -15.19
CA ALA A 155 -14.60 5.70 -13.79
C ALA A 155 -15.43 6.76 -13.03
N GLU A 156 -16.59 6.33 -12.54
CA GLU A 156 -17.42 7.13 -11.65
C GLU A 156 -17.26 6.67 -10.19
N GLY A 157 -17.10 7.63 -9.28
CA GLY A 157 -16.88 7.33 -7.88
C GLY A 157 -17.01 8.54 -6.96
N TRP A 158 -16.49 8.37 -5.75
CA TRP A 158 -16.42 9.43 -4.74
C TRP A 158 -14.98 9.64 -4.33
N ARG A 159 -14.56 10.90 -4.33
CA ARG A 159 -13.28 11.32 -3.75
C ARG A 159 -13.46 11.64 -2.29
N PHE A 160 -12.61 11.04 -1.45
CA PHE A 160 -12.45 11.41 -0.07
C PHE A 160 -11.05 11.97 0.11
N GLU A 161 -10.93 13.09 0.81
CA GLU A 161 -9.63 13.72 1.08
C GLU A 161 -9.55 14.31 2.49
N THR A 162 -8.36 14.28 3.08
CA THR A 162 -8.09 15.00 4.33
C THR A 162 -8.07 16.51 4.09
N ARG A 163 -8.29 17.30 5.16
CA ARG A 163 -8.33 18.78 5.07
C ARG A 163 -7.04 19.39 4.51
N ASP A 164 -5.90 18.79 4.85
CA ASP A 164 -4.57 19.18 4.37
C ASP A 164 -4.22 18.58 2.99
N LYS A 165 -5.15 17.81 2.38
CA LYS A 165 -5.01 17.12 1.11
C LYS A 165 -3.82 16.15 1.05
N ALA A 166 -3.29 15.76 2.21
CA ALA A 166 -2.18 14.82 2.30
C ALA A 166 -2.60 13.39 1.93
N MET A 167 -3.87 13.03 2.14
CA MET A 167 -4.40 11.69 1.87
C MET A 167 -5.66 11.81 1.02
N ARG A 168 -5.70 11.04 -0.08
CA ARG A 168 -6.79 11.07 -1.05
C ARG A 168 -7.09 9.67 -1.55
N VAL A 169 -8.35 9.25 -1.45
CA VAL A 169 -8.84 8.00 -2.04
C VAL A 169 -10.03 8.28 -2.95
N ILE A 170 -10.09 7.57 -4.06
CA ILE A 170 -11.23 7.58 -4.98
C ILE A 170 -11.85 6.20 -4.93
N ILE A 171 -13.10 6.10 -4.50
CA ILE A 171 -13.81 4.83 -4.35
C ILE A 171 -14.85 4.73 -5.47
N GLY A 172 -14.83 3.61 -6.21
CA GLY A 172 -15.78 3.36 -7.29
C GLY A 172 -17.23 3.32 -6.82
N ARG A 173 -18.16 3.76 -7.68
CA ARG A 173 -19.61 3.85 -7.41
C ARG A 173 -20.19 2.58 -6.78
N ASP A 174 -19.84 1.41 -7.30
CA ASP A 174 -20.39 0.13 -6.80
C ASP A 174 -19.91 -0.21 -5.39
N ILE A 175 -18.68 0.17 -5.04
CA ILE A 175 -18.17 0.03 -3.67
C ILE A 175 -18.91 1.00 -2.75
N VAL A 176 -19.10 2.26 -3.16
CA VAL A 176 -19.85 3.25 -2.37
C VAL A 176 -21.29 2.80 -2.13
N LYS A 177 -21.97 2.27 -3.15
CA LYS A 177 -23.33 1.74 -3.02
C LYS A 177 -23.40 0.61 -1.99
N ARG A 178 -22.48 -0.36 -2.05
CA ARG A 178 -22.38 -1.46 -1.07
C ARG A 178 -22.08 -0.96 0.34
N LEU A 179 -21.21 0.05 0.49
CA LEU A 179 -20.92 0.67 1.79
C LEU A 179 -22.16 1.34 2.39
N ASN A 180 -22.92 2.08 1.58
CA ASN A 180 -24.16 2.73 2.05
C ASN A 180 -25.20 1.70 2.49
N GLN A 181 -25.41 0.64 1.69
CA GLN A 181 -26.30 -0.46 2.07
C GLN A 181 -25.87 -1.14 3.38
N ALA A 182 -24.56 -1.34 3.59
CA ALA A 182 -24.04 -1.91 4.83
C ALA A 182 -24.29 -0.99 6.04
N ARG A 183 -24.18 0.33 5.86
CA ARG A 183 -24.46 1.33 6.92
C ARG A 183 -25.93 1.38 7.28
N GLU A 184 -26.82 1.39 6.28
CA GLU A 184 -28.27 1.36 6.48
C GLU A 184 -28.67 0.12 7.29
N LYS A 185 -28.16 -1.06 6.91
CA LYS A 185 -28.39 -2.29 7.67
C LYS A 185 -27.87 -2.18 9.10
N ALA A 186 -26.66 -1.65 9.31
CA ALA A 186 -26.09 -1.50 10.66
C ALA A 186 -26.90 -0.55 11.55
N GLN A 187 -27.58 0.45 10.98
CA GLN A 187 -28.47 1.35 11.71
C GLN A 187 -29.79 0.67 12.11
N GLN A 188 -30.29 -0.29 11.33
CA GLN A 188 -31.51 -1.04 11.64
C GLN A 188 -31.35 -1.98 12.86
N TYR A 189 -30.12 -2.36 13.20
CA TYR A 189 -29.81 -3.21 14.36
C TYR A 189 -29.33 -2.42 15.60
N ARG A 190 -29.43 -1.07 15.58
CA ARG A 190 -29.16 -0.21 16.73
C ARG A 190 -30.46 0.25 17.37
#